data_AF-A0A085TS49-F1
#
_entry.id   AF-A0A085TS49-F1
#
_cell.length_a   1.000
_cell.length_b   1.000
_cell.length_c   1.000
_cell.angle_alpha   90.00
_cell.angle_beta   90.00
_cell.angle_gamma   90.00
#
_symmetry.space_group_name_H-M   'P 1'
#
loop_
_entity.id
_entity.type
_entity.pdbx_description
1 polymer ?
#
loop_
_entity_poly.entity_id
_entity_poly.type
_entity_poly.pdbx_seq_one_letter_code
_entity_poly.pdbx_strand_id
1 'polypeptide(L)'
;MKTVAPADVKPDFEIEVERAVRHYMSAHDGHFPSRRNLLATLGGSLRDLNPVAKRVIERIREEQTALAALPEMPDAVREVNDRLAQVVWKAACEIANSDIEALRTLQGKRDATQRAELADLEDVIDDLEEARDAERLRADGAEKQIRTLECRLEKADREISALNGRLAERAELLESLRTEITQPDPARGSMRENNSGSDRHDSPDT
;
A
#
# COMPACT_ATOMS: atom_id res chain seq x y z
N MET A 1 -60.99 -40.38 45.90
CA MET A 1 -59.90 -39.91 45.00
C MET A 1 -59.71 -38.42 45.23
N LYS A 2 -58.47 -37.89 45.24
CA LYS A 2 -58.24 -36.44 45.41
C LYS A 2 -58.22 -35.76 44.04
N THR A 3 -59.21 -34.92 43.78
CA THR A 3 -59.13 -33.88 42.75
C THR A 3 -58.06 -32.87 43.14
N VAL A 4 -57.18 -32.52 42.23
CA VAL A 4 -56.16 -31.48 42.42
C VAL A 4 -56.63 -30.24 41.67
N ALA A 5 -56.96 -29.18 42.41
CA ALA A 5 -57.28 -27.87 41.87
C ALA A 5 -56.07 -27.28 41.12
N PRO A 6 -56.26 -26.37 40.14
CA PRO A 6 -55.17 -25.90 39.30
C PRO A 6 -54.15 -25.09 40.12
N ALA A 7 -52.95 -25.64 40.28
CA ALA A 7 -51.80 -24.92 40.83
C ALA A 7 -51.19 -23.99 39.77
N ASP A 8 -50.58 -22.90 40.23
CA ASP A 8 -50.06 -21.81 39.42
C ASP A 8 -48.98 -22.27 38.43
N VAL A 9 -49.36 -22.38 37.16
CA VAL A 9 -48.42 -22.52 36.05
C VAL A 9 -47.94 -21.13 35.66
N LYS A 10 -46.61 -20.92 35.64
CA LYS A 10 -46.02 -19.67 35.18
C LYS A 10 -46.36 -19.44 33.69
N PRO A 11 -46.85 -18.24 33.29
CA PRO A 11 -47.24 -17.98 31.90
C PRO A 11 -46.07 -18.15 30.92
N ASP A 12 -44.85 -17.82 31.35
CA ASP A 12 -43.61 -17.96 30.58
C ASP A 12 -43.42 -19.40 30.07
N PHE A 13 -43.71 -20.40 30.91
CA PHE A 13 -43.58 -21.81 30.57
C PHE A 13 -44.64 -22.27 29.56
N GLU A 14 -45.84 -21.66 29.55
CA GLU A 14 -46.84 -21.94 28.51
C GLU A 14 -46.39 -21.41 27.14
N ILE A 15 -45.72 -20.25 27.12
CA ILE A 15 -45.13 -19.63 25.91
C ILE A 15 -43.94 -20.44 25.40
N GLU A 16 -43.08 -20.96 26.29
CA GLU A 16 -41.98 -21.86 25.93
C GLU A 16 -42.49 -23.20 25.35
N VAL A 17 -43.50 -23.81 25.98
CA VAL A 17 -44.17 -25.02 25.48
C VAL A 17 -44.81 -24.76 24.11
N GLU A 18 -45.47 -23.63 23.93
CA GLU A 18 -46.02 -23.21 22.63
C GLU A 18 -44.96 -23.03 21.56
N ARG A 19 -43.87 -22.33 21.86
CA ARG A 19 -42.76 -22.13 20.91
C ARG A 19 -42.16 -23.49 20.51
N ALA A 20 -41.97 -24.40 21.45
CA ALA A 20 -41.50 -25.75 21.16
C ALA A 20 -42.49 -26.57 20.31
N VAL A 21 -43.80 -26.46 20.56
CA VAL A 21 -44.85 -27.13 19.77
C VAL A 21 -44.89 -26.56 18.34
N ARG A 22 -45.00 -25.24 18.17
CA ARG A 22 -45.05 -24.60 16.84
C ARG A 22 -43.76 -24.86 16.04
N HIS A 23 -42.59 -24.80 16.69
CA HIS A 23 -41.31 -25.12 16.04
C HIS A 23 -41.25 -26.59 15.60
N TYR A 24 -41.62 -27.54 16.45
CA TYR A 24 -41.67 -28.96 16.07
C TYR A 24 -42.61 -29.19 14.89
N MET A 25 -43.80 -28.59 14.89
CA MET A 25 -44.78 -28.69 13.80
C MET A 25 -44.24 -28.12 12.49
N SER A 26 -43.46 -27.02 12.53
CA SER A 26 -42.79 -26.46 11.34
C SER A 26 -41.67 -27.32 10.77
N ALA A 27 -41.14 -28.27 11.55
CA ALA A 27 -40.06 -29.18 11.16
C ALA A 27 -40.53 -30.61 10.84
N HIS A 28 -41.83 -30.91 11.03
CA HIS A 28 -42.42 -32.25 10.87
C HIS A 28 -43.82 -32.17 10.23
N ASP A 29 -43.98 -31.36 9.18
CA ASP A 29 -45.18 -31.27 8.33
C ASP A 29 -46.51 -31.13 9.10
N GLY A 30 -46.50 -30.32 10.17
CA GLY A 30 -47.67 -30.05 11.00
C GLY A 30 -47.99 -31.11 12.06
N HIS A 31 -47.22 -32.21 12.16
CA HIS A 31 -47.44 -33.22 13.20
C HIS A 31 -47.15 -32.68 14.60
N PHE A 32 -48.07 -32.94 15.55
CA PHE A 32 -47.90 -32.58 16.95
C PHE A 32 -46.76 -33.39 17.61
N PRO A 33 -45.90 -32.77 18.44
CA PRO A 33 -44.82 -33.48 19.11
C PRO A 33 -45.31 -34.48 20.15
N SER A 34 -44.56 -35.58 20.29
CA SER A 34 -44.75 -36.51 21.41
C SER A 34 -44.39 -35.83 22.74
N ARG A 35 -44.98 -36.31 23.85
CA ARG A 35 -44.63 -35.81 25.21
C ARG A 35 -43.17 -36.07 25.58
N ARG A 36 -42.55 -37.11 25.00
CA ARG A 36 -41.11 -37.38 25.14
C ARG A 36 -40.26 -36.38 24.36
N ASN A 37 -40.74 -35.89 23.21
CA ASN A 37 -40.03 -34.92 22.38
C ASN A 37 -40.03 -33.54 23.05
N LEU A 38 -41.18 -33.11 23.62
CA LEU A 38 -41.27 -31.89 24.42
C LEU A 38 -40.43 -31.95 25.70
N LEU A 39 -40.39 -33.11 26.38
CA LEU A 39 -39.52 -33.28 27.56
C LEU A 39 -38.02 -33.21 27.18
N ALA A 40 -37.65 -33.69 25.99
CA ALA A 40 -36.27 -33.64 25.49
C ALA A 40 -35.82 -32.22 25.08
N THR A 41 -36.73 -31.33 24.69
CA THR A 41 -36.41 -29.94 24.29
C THR A 41 -36.54 -28.93 25.43
N LEU A 42 -37.43 -29.16 26.41
CA LEU A 42 -37.69 -28.23 27.52
C LEU A 42 -37.12 -28.72 28.88
N GLY A 43 -36.83 -30.02 29.00
CA GLY A 43 -36.40 -30.63 30.26
C GLY A 43 -37.49 -30.68 31.33
N GLY A 44 -37.07 -30.88 32.59
CA GLY A 44 -37.95 -30.83 33.76
C GLY A 44 -38.77 -32.10 34.00
N SER A 45 -40.00 -31.91 34.49
CA SER A 45 -40.86 -32.98 35.02
C SER A 45 -42.09 -33.20 34.14
N LEU A 46 -42.32 -34.46 33.75
CA LEU A 46 -43.47 -34.86 32.94
C LEU A 46 -44.81 -34.60 33.65
N ARG A 47 -44.83 -34.53 35.00
CA ARG A 47 -46.03 -34.26 35.79
C ARG A 47 -46.58 -32.85 35.51
N ASP A 48 -45.69 -31.90 35.26
CA ASP A 48 -45.98 -30.48 35.21
C ASP A 48 -46.05 -29.99 33.75
N LEU A 49 -45.23 -30.58 32.87
CA LEU A 49 -45.35 -30.43 31.42
C LEU A 49 -46.68 -30.98 30.87
N ASN A 50 -47.22 -32.06 31.46
CA ASN A 50 -48.40 -32.73 30.91
C ASN A 50 -49.69 -31.88 30.85
N PRO A 51 -50.14 -31.19 31.91
CA PRO A 51 -51.31 -30.32 31.82
C PRO A 51 -51.09 -29.13 30.87
N VAL A 52 -49.90 -28.53 30.87
CA VAL A 52 -49.57 -27.36 30.04
C VAL A 52 -49.55 -27.70 28.56
N ALA A 53 -48.77 -28.71 28.17
CA ALA A 53 -48.72 -29.20 26.79
C ALA A 53 -50.05 -29.86 26.35
N LYS A 54 -51.00 -30.11 27.25
CA LYS A 54 -52.38 -30.45 26.87
C LYS A 54 -53.12 -29.19 26.44
N ARG A 55 -53.21 -28.16 27.30
CA ARG A 55 -53.85 -26.87 26.98
C ARG A 55 -53.31 -26.24 25.70
N VAL A 56 -51.99 -26.19 25.54
CA VAL A 56 -51.34 -25.58 24.37
C VAL A 56 -51.66 -26.34 23.07
N ILE A 57 -51.67 -27.67 23.10
CA ILE A 57 -52.04 -28.48 21.92
C ILE A 57 -53.54 -28.34 21.60
N GLU A 58 -54.40 -28.23 22.62
CA GLU A 58 -55.83 -28.00 22.43
C GLU A 58 -56.09 -26.61 21.84
N ARG A 59 -55.47 -25.54 22.37
CA ARG A 59 -55.58 -24.19 21.81
C ARG A 59 -55.03 -24.08 20.39
N ILE A 60 -53.88 -24.69 20.08
CA ILE A 60 -53.34 -24.70 18.70
C ILE A 60 -54.27 -25.46 17.74
N ARG A 61 -54.95 -26.51 18.20
CA ARG A 61 -55.98 -27.18 17.41
C ARG A 61 -57.22 -26.31 17.23
N GLU A 62 -57.68 -25.63 18.27
CA GLU A 62 -58.79 -24.68 18.20
C GLU A 62 -58.47 -23.55 17.20
N GLU A 63 -57.29 -22.94 17.29
CA GLU A 63 -56.75 -21.99 16.30
C GLU A 63 -56.73 -22.56 14.88
N GLN A 64 -56.20 -23.78 14.68
CA GLN A 64 -56.17 -24.43 13.37
C GLN A 64 -57.58 -24.75 12.83
N THR A 65 -58.52 -25.19 13.67
CA THR A 65 -59.91 -25.44 13.27
C THR A 65 -60.67 -24.15 13.01
N ALA A 66 -60.38 -23.07 13.73
CA ALA A 66 -60.94 -21.74 13.46
C ALA A 66 -60.41 -21.20 12.12
N LEU A 67 -59.10 -21.33 11.86
CA LEU A 67 -58.48 -20.95 10.58
C LEU A 67 -59.01 -21.78 9.40
N ALA A 68 -59.25 -23.08 9.60
CA ALA A 68 -59.88 -23.95 8.59
C ALA A 68 -61.39 -23.74 8.45
N ALA A 69 -62.03 -23.07 9.42
CA ALA A 69 -63.44 -22.70 9.40
C ALA A 69 -63.68 -21.20 9.08
N LEU A 70 -62.63 -20.44 8.71
CA LEU A 70 -62.85 -19.16 8.04
C LEU A 70 -63.62 -19.41 6.74
N PRO A 71 -64.66 -18.61 6.42
CA PRO A 71 -65.30 -18.65 5.12
C PRO A 71 -64.27 -18.43 4.01
N GLU A 72 -64.35 -19.18 2.92
CA GLU A 72 -63.49 -18.95 1.77
C GLU A 72 -63.74 -17.53 1.21
N MET A 73 -62.65 -16.85 0.81
CA MET A 73 -62.74 -15.49 0.27
C MET A 73 -63.64 -15.48 -0.97
N PRO A 74 -64.73 -14.67 -1.00
CA PRO A 74 -65.61 -14.60 -2.15
C PRO A 74 -64.85 -14.22 -3.42
N ASP A 75 -65.14 -14.89 -4.54
CA ASP A 75 -64.32 -14.81 -5.76
C ASP A 75 -64.18 -13.39 -6.31
N ALA A 76 -65.22 -12.54 -6.17
CA ALA A 76 -65.15 -11.13 -6.53
C ALA A 76 -64.10 -10.34 -5.73
N VAL A 77 -63.83 -10.73 -4.47
CA VAL A 77 -62.75 -10.15 -3.64
C VAL A 77 -61.41 -10.75 -4.04
N ARG A 78 -61.37 -12.07 -4.30
CA ARG A 78 -60.18 -12.81 -4.77
C ARG A 78 -59.64 -12.20 -6.07
N GLU A 79 -60.49 -12.02 -7.09
CA GLU A 79 -60.12 -11.39 -8.36
C GLU A 79 -59.61 -9.96 -8.21
N VAL A 80 -60.20 -9.16 -7.31
CA VAL A 80 -59.76 -7.78 -7.06
C VAL A 80 -58.39 -7.76 -6.38
N ASN A 81 -58.16 -8.66 -5.42
CA ASN A 81 -56.86 -8.84 -4.79
C ASN A 81 -55.79 -9.29 -5.79
N ASP A 82 -56.10 -10.26 -6.65
CA ASP A 82 -55.14 -10.78 -7.65
C ASP A 82 -54.81 -9.72 -8.72
N ARG A 83 -55.80 -8.93 -9.16
CA ARG A 83 -55.58 -7.77 -10.05
C ARG A 83 -54.74 -6.69 -9.38
N LEU A 84 -55.00 -6.38 -8.10
CA LEU A 84 -54.22 -5.42 -7.33
C LEU A 84 -52.77 -5.89 -7.16
N ALA A 85 -52.55 -7.16 -6.80
CA ALA A 85 -51.23 -7.76 -6.68
C ALA A 85 -50.45 -7.71 -8.01
N GLN A 86 -51.10 -7.98 -9.15
CA GLN A 86 -50.48 -7.85 -10.47
C GLN A 86 -50.11 -6.40 -10.83
N VAL A 87 -50.93 -5.42 -10.47
CA VAL A 87 -50.63 -4.00 -10.71
C VAL A 87 -49.48 -3.52 -9.81
N VAL A 88 -49.51 -3.87 -8.52
CA VAL A 88 -48.43 -3.55 -7.56
C VAL A 88 -47.11 -4.20 -7.96
N TRP A 89 -47.15 -5.47 -8.41
CA TRP A 89 -45.95 -6.17 -8.89
C TRP A 89 -45.37 -5.53 -10.15
N LYS A 90 -46.21 -5.16 -11.14
CA LYS A 90 -45.76 -4.44 -12.34
C LYS A 90 -45.12 -3.10 -12.00
N ALA A 91 -45.78 -2.28 -11.19
CA ALA A 91 -45.23 -1.00 -10.74
C ALA A 91 -43.90 -1.16 -9.98
N ALA A 92 -43.78 -2.19 -9.12
CA ALA A 92 -42.54 -2.50 -8.42
C ALA A 92 -41.41 -2.92 -9.38
N CYS A 93 -41.71 -3.74 -10.41
CA CYS A 93 -40.75 -4.10 -11.45
C CYS A 93 -40.36 -2.89 -12.33
N GLU A 94 -41.30 -2.02 -12.68
CA GLU A 94 -41.06 -0.80 -13.45
C GLU A 94 -40.13 0.17 -12.71
N ILE A 95 -40.40 0.41 -11.41
CA ILE A 95 -39.53 1.21 -10.53
C ILE A 95 -38.14 0.56 -10.43
N ALA A 96 -38.05 -0.72 -10.08
CA ALA A 96 -36.77 -1.42 -9.92
C ALA A 96 -35.94 -1.44 -11.22
N ASN A 97 -36.58 -1.59 -12.38
CA ASN A 97 -35.90 -1.48 -13.67
C ASN A 97 -35.36 -0.05 -13.90
N SER A 98 -36.15 0.98 -13.60
CA SER A 98 -35.70 2.38 -13.73
C SER A 98 -34.54 2.73 -12.79
N ASP A 99 -34.54 2.19 -11.57
CA ASP A 99 -33.42 2.33 -10.62
C ASP A 99 -32.16 1.62 -11.14
N ILE A 100 -32.31 0.42 -11.71
CA ILE A 100 -31.20 -0.32 -12.34
C ILE A 100 -30.62 0.45 -13.54
N GLU A 101 -31.45 1.10 -14.35
CA GLU A 101 -31.00 1.94 -15.48
C GLU A 101 -30.35 3.24 -15.01
N ALA A 102 -30.87 3.88 -13.97
CA ALA A 102 -30.26 5.05 -13.33
C ALA A 102 -28.87 4.71 -12.75
N LEU A 103 -28.75 3.58 -12.04
CA LEU A 103 -27.47 3.09 -11.49
C LEU A 103 -26.47 2.75 -12.60
N ARG A 104 -26.91 2.05 -13.67
CA ARG A 104 -26.06 1.72 -14.83
C ARG A 104 -25.56 2.97 -15.56
N THR A 105 -26.40 3.99 -15.75
CA THR A 105 -26.00 5.23 -16.41
C THR A 105 -25.12 6.11 -15.53
N LEU A 106 -25.31 6.12 -14.20
CA LEU A 106 -24.43 6.78 -13.25
C LEU A 106 -23.06 6.10 -13.18
N GLN A 107 -23.03 4.76 -13.10
CA GLN A 107 -21.78 4.00 -13.16
C GLN A 107 -21.07 4.21 -14.51
N GLY A 108 -21.78 4.10 -15.63
CA GLY A 108 -21.19 4.32 -16.95
C GLY A 108 -20.56 5.71 -17.12
N LYS A 109 -21.15 6.75 -16.52
CA LYS A 109 -20.56 8.09 -16.44
C LYS A 109 -19.30 8.12 -15.57
N ARG A 110 -19.35 7.56 -14.36
CA ARG A 110 -18.20 7.45 -13.47
C ARG A 110 -17.04 6.72 -14.13
N ASP A 111 -17.30 5.54 -14.69
CA ASP A 111 -16.30 4.71 -15.36
C ASP A 111 -15.75 5.42 -16.62
N ALA A 112 -16.52 6.29 -17.28
CA ALA A 112 -16.04 7.11 -18.39
C ALA A 112 -15.12 8.25 -17.91
N THR A 113 -15.50 8.96 -16.85
CA THR A 113 -14.63 9.97 -16.21
C THR A 113 -13.32 9.34 -15.72
N GLN A 114 -13.38 8.20 -15.03
CA GLN A 114 -12.18 7.51 -14.54
C GLN A 114 -11.28 6.99 -15.67
N ARG A 115 -11.81 6.67 -16.86
CA ARG A 115 -11.00 6.33 -18.04
C ARG A 115 -10.34 7.57 -18.67
N ALA A 116 -11.00 8.73 -18.65
CA ALA A 116 -10.40 9.98 -19.09
C ALA A 116 -9.28 10.41 -18.12
N GLU A 117 -9.55 10.39 -16.80
CA GLU A 117 -8.55 10.67 -15.75
C GLU A 117 -7.32 9.76 -15.84
N LEU A 118 -7.50 8.49 -16.25
CA LEU A 118 -6.39 7.57 -16.48
C LEU A 118 -5.61 7.88 -17.77
N ALA A 119 -6.29 8.22 -18.87
CA ALA A 119 -5.62 8.63 -20.11
C ALA A 119 -4.81 9.93 -19.93
N ASP A 120 -5.40 10.93 -19.26
CA ASP A 120 -4.73 12.19 -18.91
C ASP A 120 -3.46 11.95 -18.05
N LEU A 121 -3.46 10.89 -17.24
CA LEU A 121 -2.30 10.47 -16.42
C LEU A 121 -1.29 9.60 -17.20
N GLU A 122 -1.73 8.82 -18.18
CA GLU A 122 -0.86 8.06 -19.09
C GLU A 122 -0.06 9.03 -19.98
N ASP A 123 -0.71 10.05 -20.58
CA ASP A 123 -0.04 11.12 -21.34
C ASP A 123 1.03 11.84 -20.50
N VAL A 124 0.72 12.17 -19.23
CA VAL A 124 1.67 12.81 -18.30
C VAL A 124 2.81 11.87 -17.88
N ILE A 125 2.60 10.56 -17.87
CA ILE A 125 3.69 9.60 -17.63
C ILE A 125 4.64 9.56 -18.83
N ASP A 126 4.12 9.52 -20.06
CA ASP A 126 4.94 9.49 -21.28
C ASP A 126 5.79 10.77 -21.43
N ASP A 127 5.22 11.96 -21.17
CA ASP A 127 5.96 13.24 -21.09
C ASP A 127 7.14 13.17 -20.09
N LEU A 128 6.92 12.52 -18.93
CA LEU A 128 7.93 12.33 -17.87
C LEU A 128 8.91 11.17 -18.16
N GLU A 129 8.57 10.24 -19.06
CA GLU A 129 9.49 9.23 -19.61
C GLU A 129 10.46 9.90 -20.60
N GLU A 130 9.95 10.67 -21.57
CA GLU A 130 10.78 11.37 -22.57
C GLU A 130 11.72 12.39 -21.91
N ALA A 131 11.20 13.25 -21.02
CA ALA A 131 12.02 14.25 -20.33
C ALA A 131 13.16 13.62 -19.51
N ARG A 132 12.89 12.51 -18.83
CA ARG A 132 13.87 11.73 -18.06
C ARG A 132 14.98 11.17 -18.96
N ASP A 133 14.63 10.59 -20.10
CA ASP A 133 15.60 9.97 -20.99
C ASP A 133 16.42 11.02 -21.78
N ALA A 134 15.83 12.19 -22.07
CA ALA A 134 16.57 13.36 -22.56
C ALA A 134 17.62 13.88 -21.56
N GLU A 135 17.28 13.98 -20.27
CA GLU A 135 18.24 14.36 -19.22
C GLU A 135 19.31 13.28 -18.97
N ARG A 136 18.94 11.99 -19.03
CA ARG A 136 19.92 10.88 -19.00
C ARG A 136 20.91 10.99 -20.14
N LEU A 137 20.45 11.19 -21.37
CA LEU A 137 21.32 11.36 -22.55
C LEU A 137 22.25 12.57 -22.41
N ARG A 138 21.77 13.67 -21.80
CA ARG A 138 22.58 14.85 -21.48
C ARG A 138 23.66 14.53 -20.44
N ALA A 139 23.32 13.83 -19.36
CA ALA A 139 24.28 13.40 -18.33
C ALA A 139 25.36 12.48 -18.91
N ASP A 140 24.95 11.48 -19.69
CA ASP A 140 25.82 10.57 -20.45
C ASP A 140 26.80 11.33 -21.37
N GLY A 141 26.32 12.39 -22.01
CA GLY A 141 27.15 13.29 -22.83
C GLY A 141 28.15 14.09 -22.01
N ALA A 142 27.73 14.63 -20.86
CA ALA A 142 28.59 15.36 -19.94
C ALA A 142 29.69 14.48 -19.34
N GLU A 143 29.39 13.25 -18.90
CA GLU A 143 30.40 12.30 -18.40
C GLU A 143 31.49 12.01 -19.45
N LYS A 144 31.09 11.81 -20.71
CA LYS A 144 32.03 11.55 -21.83
C LYS A 144 32.92 12.76 -22.09
N GLN A 145 32.40 13.99 -21.93
CA GLN A 145 33.20 15.21 -22.01
C GLN A 145 34.16 15.35 -20.82
N ILE A 146 33.70 15.10 -19.59
CA ILE A 146 34.53 15.14 -18.36
C ILE A 146 35.72 14.18 -18.49
N ARG A 147 35.48 12.90 -18.80
CA ARG A 147 36.56 11.90 -19.01
C ARG A 147 37.55 12.29 -20.11
N THR A 148 37.07 12.97 -21.15
CA THR A 148 37.92 13.49 -22.24
C THR A 148 38.79 14.68 -21.78
N LEU A 149 38.27 15.54 -20.91
CA LEU A 149 39.00 16.67 -20.34
C LEU A 149 40.00 16.23 -19.28
N GLU A 150 39.64 15.28 -18.41
CA GLU A 150 40.52 14.65 -17.42
C GLU A 150 41.75 14.04 -18.11
N CYS A 151 41.55 13.20 -19.13
CA CYS A 151 42.63 12.58 -19.90
C CYS A 151 43.56 13.62 -20.58
N ARG A 152 43.01 14.75 -21.04
CA ARG A 152 43.80 15.86 -21.59
C ARG A 152 44.60 16.60 -20.51
N LEU A 153 44.01 16.81 -19.33
CA LEU A 153 44.64 17.45 -18.18
C LEU A 153 45.81 16.60 -17.67
N GLU A 154 45.61 15.30 -17.45
CA GLU A 154 46.72 14.41 -17.07
C GLU A 154 47.86 14.40 -18.10
N LYS A 155 47.54 14.51 -19.40
CA LYS A 155 48.56 14.59 -20.45
C LYS A 155 49.35 15.90 -20.37
N ALA A 156 48.67 17.03 -20.14
CA ALA A 156 49.32 18.32 -19.92
C ALA A 156 50.20 18.31 -18.67
N ASP A 157 49.74 17.74 -17.55
CA ASP A 157 50.52 17.65 -16.31
C ASP A 157 51.79 16.80 -16.47
N ARG A 158 51.72 15.69 -17.24
CA ARG A 158 52.89 14.88 -17.61
C ARG A 158 53.86 15.66 -18.49
N GLU A 159 53.37 16.44 -19.45
CA GLU A 159 54.20 17.29 -20.32
C GLU A 159 54.86 18.43 -19.54
N ILE A 160 54.13 19.11 -18.65
CA ILE A 160 54.66 20.12 -17.72
C ILE A 160 55.74 19.52 -16.82
N SER A 161 55.50 18.34 -16.24
CA SER A 161 56.47 17.64 -15.39
C SER A 161 57.77 17.31 -16.14
N ALA A 162 57.66 16.81 -17.39
CA ALA A 162 58.81 16.52 -18.24
C ALA A 162 59.57 17.78 -18.69
N LEU A 163 58.88 18.91 -18.91
CA LEU A 163 59.50 20.19 -19.22
C LEU A 163 60.23 20.79 -18.00
N ASN A 164 59.63 20.68 -16.81
CA ASN A 164 60.25 21.12 -15.55
C ASN A 164 61.51 20.31 -15.21
N GLY A 165 61.50 18.99 -15.42
CA GLY A 165 62.70 18.15 -15.28
C GLY A 165 63.83 18.61 -16.19
N ARG A 166 63.55 18.79 -17.49
CA ARG A 166 64.50 19.32 -18.48
C ARG A 166 64.99 20.75 -18.16
N LEU A 167 64.21 21.54 -17.44
CA LEU A 167 64.60 22.88 -16.99
C LEU A 167 65.58 22.80 -15.81
N ALA A 168 65.34 21.88 -14.87
CA ALA A 168 66.26 21.59 -13.77
C ALA A 168 67.60 21.05 -14.27
N GLU A 169 67.60 20.03 -15.14
CA GLU A 169 68.79 19.49 -15.82
C GLU A 169 69.63 20.60 -16.48
N ARG A 170 68.98 21.55 -17.16
CA ARG A 170 69.65 22.69 -17.80
C ARG A 170 70.18 23.71 -16.81
N ALA A 171 69.51 23.94 -15.68
CA ALA A 171 69.99 24.83 -14.63
C ALA A 171 71.24 24.26 -13.95
N GLU A 172 71.26 22.95 -13.67
CA GLU A 172 72.43 22.24 -13.13
C GLU A 172 73.63 22.30 -14.09
N LEU A 173 73.41 22.05 -15.39
CA LEU A 173 74.45 22.17 -16.42
C LEU A 173 74.98 23.61 -16.59
N LEU A 174 74.12 24.63 -16.43
CA LEU A 174 74.56 26.02 -16.50
C LEU A 174 75.40 26.42 -15.27
N GLU A 175 75.05 25.95 -14.08
CA GLU A 175 75.86 26.23 -12.87
C GLU A 175 77.17 25.42 -12.87
N SER A 176 77.18 24.19 -13.39
CA SER A 176 78.43 23.43 -13.54
C SER A 176 79.40 24.11 -14.52
N LEU A 177 78.93 24.48 -15.72
CA LEU A 177 79.72 25.26 -16.69
C LEU A 177 80.17 26.62 -16.12
N ARG A 178 79.32 27.29 -15.32
CA ARG A 178 79.68 28.53 -14.64
C ARG A 178 80.80 28.31 -13.62
N THR A 179 80.76 27.24 -12.82
CA THR A 179 81.85 26.93 -11.89
C THR A 179 83.14 26.54 -12.60
N GLU A 180 83.07 25.82 -13.73
CA GLU A 180 84.23 25.49 -14.58
C GLU A 180 84.88 26.76 -15.16
N ILE A 181 84.09 27.69 -15.70
CA ILE A 181 84.57 28.98 -16.23
C ILE A 181 85.11 29.91 -15.13
N THR A 182 84.57 29.83 -13.91
CA THR A 182 84.95 30.71 -12.78
C THR A 182 86.11 30.15 -11.95
N GLN A 183 86.54 28.90 -12.16
CA GLN A 183 87.76 28.37 -11.55
C GLN A 183 88.99 29.08 -12.12
N PRO A 184 89.88 29.66 -11.28
CA PRO A 184 91.10 30.30 -11.75
C PRO A 184 92.09 29.25 -12.25
N ASP A 185 92.55 29.40 -13.49
CA ASP A 185 93.58 28.55 -14.11
C ASP A 185 94.87 28.52 -13.25
N PRO A 186 95.23 27.39 -12.63
CA PRO A 186 96.42 27.31 -11.79
C PRO A 186 97.73 27.34 -12.59
N ALA A 187 97.69 27.27 -13.93
CA ALA A 187 98.88 27.22 -14.79
C ALA A 187 99.50 28.61 -15.09
N ARG A 188 98.96 29.72 -14.55
CA ARG A 188 99.43 31.09 -14.86
C ARG A 188 99.79 31.95 -13.64
N GLY A 189 100.80 31.55 -12.88
CA GLY A 189 101.68 32.54 -12.22
C GLY A 189 102.34 32.15 -10.90
N SER A 190 103.50 31.51 -10.96
CA SER A 190 104.64 31.84 -10.06
C SER A 190 105.94 31.18 -10.53
N MET A 191 106.67 31.88 -11.41
CA MET A 191 108.11 31.64 -11.57
C MET A 191 108.83 32.99 -11.63
N ARG A 192 109.23 33.48 -10.45
CA ARG A 192 110.20 34.57 -10.33
C ARG A 192 110.93 34.52 -9.00
N GLU A 193 112.05 33.79 -9.01
CA GLU A 193 113.09 33.91 -8.00
C GLU A 193 113.88 35.23 -8.17
N ASN A 194 114.87 35.41 -7.31
CA ASN A 194 115.82 36.54 -7.21
C ASN A 194 115.26 37.78 -6.47
N ASN A 195 115.65 38.18 -5.25
CA ASN A 195 116.81 37.97 -4.34
C ASN A 195 117.61 39.29 -4.15
N SER A 196 117.48 39.84 -2.94
CA SER A 196 118.39 40.76 -2.22
C SER A 196 118.86 42.08 -2.88
N GLY A 197 118.55 43.19 -2.21
CA GLY A 197 119.19 44.50 -2.37
C GLY A 197 119.17 45.25 -1.03
N SER A 198 120.36 45.44 -0.45
CA SER A 198 120.60 46.09 0.85
C SER A 198 120.44 47.61 0.79
N ASP A 199 119.88 48.25 1.82
CA ASP A 199 120.68 49.10 2.74
C ASP A 199 119.91 49.60 3.98
N ARG A 200 120.55 50.43 4.80
CA ARG A 200 120.29 50.64 6.24
C ARG A 200 119.97 52.10 6.61
N HIS A 201 119.72 52.31 7.91
CA HIS A 201 119.63 53.58 8.65
C HIS A 201 118.33 54.40 8.41
N ASP A 202 117.76 55.10 9.42
CA ASP A 202 118.12 55.16 10.84
C ASP A 202 116.93 55.43 11.80
N SER A 203 117.15 55.18 13.09
CA SER A 203 116.34 55.57 14.27
C SER A 203 117.11 56.65 15.07
N PRO A 204 116.65 57.19 16.23
CA PRO A 204 115.40 57.00 17.01
C PRO A 204 114.56 58.31 17.01
N ASP A 205 113.77 58.82 17.97
CA ASP A 205 113.46 58.62 19.41
C ASP A 205 111.95 58.95 19.65
N THR A 206 111.28 58.63 20.76
CA THR A 206 111.67 58.05 22.07
C THR A 206 110.55 57.12 22.57
#